data_AF-A0A940T637-F1
#
_entry.id   AF-A0A940T637-F1
#
_cell.length_a   1.000
_cell.length_b   1.000
_cell.length_c   1.000
_cell.angle_alpha   90.00
_cell.angle_beta   90.00
_cell.angle_gamma   90.00
#
_symmetry.space_group_name_H-M   'P 1'
#
loop_
_entity.id
_entity.type
_entity.pdbx_description
1 polymer ?
#
loop_
_entity_poly.entity_id
_entity_poly.type
_entity_poly.pdbx_seq_one_letter_code
_entity_poly.pdbx_strand_id
1 'polypeptide(L)'
;MSVEKEVKYLLETLSAVKYDEYRFTLFCGDEKFIFGVSSSKEGDSPIAKLLQYKTIYDTLIDINRKIHYSFQKAIEYSYSDNLQNNFNIISNAISEEEMLAFYYLENAMFRTSSSWDMLAQLYRLYFDINIPADKVYYKKIFNPQKDFCKGFEDKARIIYAYIEEVDDTECDGMWKGNHSFVNGMRNKMTHRNSPNVSVASDFDMNFKSHPCFVLKRTIEDYVVSFKYISEILNDVEAECKKDIVEELS
;
A
#
# COMPACT_ATOMS: atom_id res chain seq x y z
N MET A 1 11.29 11.67 21.08
CA MET A 1 10.11 12.49 20.70
C MET A 1 9.00 12.21 21.71
N SER A 2 8.16 13.18 22.09
CA SER A 2 7.02 12.90 22.99
C SER A 2 5.93 12.11 22.27
N VAL A 3 5.11 11.36 23.02
CA VAL A 3 3.97 10.60 22.47
C VAL A 3 3.08 11.50 21.61
N GLU A 4 2.74 12.70 22.09
CA GLU A 4 1.91 13.66 21.34
C GLU A 4 2.54 14.07 20.00
N LYS A 5 3.86 14.30 19.97
CA LYS A 5 4.57 14.67 18.74
C LYS A 5 4.61 13.52 17.74
N GLU A 6 4.80 12.30 18.22
CA GLU A 6 4.79 11.09 17.39
C GLU A 6 3.39 10.83 16.82
N VAL A 7 2.34 10.87 17.64
CA VAL A 7 0.95 10.73 17.18
C VAL A 7 0.61 11.80 16.14
N LYS A 8 1.00 13.06 16.39
CA LYS A 8 0.82 14.13 15.42
C LYS A 8 1.51 13.85 14.09
N TYR A 9 2.77 13.43 14.12
CA TYR A 9 3.52 13.04 12.92
C TYR A 9 2.80 11.93 12.14
N LEU A 10 2.33 10.87 12.81
CA LEU A 10 1.65 9.74 12.16
C LEU A 10 0.32 10.17 11.53
N LEU A 11 -0.47 11.01 12.21
CA LEU A 11 -1.74 11.51 11.69
C LEU A 11 -1.52 12.47 10.50
N GLU A 12 -0.53 13.34 10.57
CA GLU A 12 -0.16 14.24 9.47
C GLU A 12 0.31 13.43 8.24
N THR A 13 1.18 12.44 8.47
CA THR A 13 1.68 11.52 7.43
C THR A 13 0.55 10.75 6.76
N LEU A 14 -0.40 10.22 7.54
CA LEU A 14 -1.59 9.56 7.02
C LEU A 14 -2.49 10.50 6.20
N SER A 15 -2.70 11.73 6.70
CA SER A 15 -3.56 12.73 6.04
C SER A 15 -2.98 13.31 4.74
N ALA A 16 -1.67 13.12 4.52
CA ALA A 16 -0.99 13.57 3.30
C ALA A 16 -1.44 12.76 2.06
N VAL A 17 -1.92 11.54 2.26
CA VAL A 17 -2.44 10.70 1.18
C VAL A 17 -3.88 11.11 0.86
N LYS A 18 -4.08 11.73 -0.31
CA LYS A 18 -5.36 12.28 -0.76
C LYS A 18 -5.76 11.72 -2.12
N TYR A 19 -7.06 11.55 -2.32
CA TYR A 19 -7.63 11.05 -3.57
C TYR A 19 -8.83 11.88 -4.00
N ASP A 20 -8.96 12.00 -5.32
CA ASP A 20 -10.17 12.47 -5.96
C ASP A 20 -11.06 11.26 -6.30
N GLU A 21 -12.21 11.14 -5.63
CA GLU A 21 -13.14 10.03 -5.84
C GLU A 21 -13.65 9.92 -7.28
N TYR A 22 -13.50 10.99 -8.08
CA TYR A 22 -14.02 11.09 -9.43
C TYR A 22 -12.95 11.10 -10.52
N ARG A 23 -11.68 10.85 -10.18
CA ARG A 23 -10.52 10.98 -11.08
C ARG A 23 -10.68 10.34 -12.47
N PHE A 24 -11.29 9.16 -12.54
CA PHE A 24 -11.55 8.43 -13.80
C PHE A 24 -13.05 8.23 -14.06
N THR A 25 -13.89 9.07 -13.47
CA THR A 25 -15.34 9.03 -13.68
C THR A 25 -15.70 9.83 -14.93
N LEU A 26 -16.28 9.14 -15.91
CA LEU A 26 -16.81 9.75 -17.13
C LEU A 26 -18.23 10.27 -16.88
N PHE A 27 -18.38 11.57 -16.66
CA PHE A 27 -19.69 12.20 -16.53
C PHE A 27 -20.34 12.47 -17.90
N CYS A 28 -21.66 12.30 -17.97
CA CYS A 28 -22.51 12.61 -19.12
C CYS A 28 -23.64 13.56 -18.65
N GLY A 29 -23.36 14.86 -18.65
CA GLY A 29 -24.17 15.87 -17.98
C GLY A 29 -23.92 15.93 -16.48
N ASP A 30 -24.80 16.62 -15.74
CA ASP A 30 -24.51 17.06 -14.37
C ASP A 30 -24.54 15.93 -13.31
N GLU A 31 -25.29 14.85 -13.55
CA GLU A 31 -25.51 13.80 -12.53
C GLU A 31 -25.41 12.35 -13.07
N LYS A 32 -25.11 12.15 -14.35
CA LYS A 32 -25.02 10.80 -14.94
C LYS A 32 -23.57 10.48 -15.23
N PHE A 33 -23.18 9.22 -15.07
CA PHE A 33 -21.85 8.75 -15.44
C PHE A 33 -21.94 7.47 -16.29
N ILE A 34 -20.90 7.22 -17.06
CA ILE A 34 -20.78 6.04 -17.91
C ILE A 34 -20.28 4.87 -17.07
N PHE A 35 -21.03 3.77 -17.10
CA PHE A 35 -20.67 2.48 -16.52
C PHE A 35 -20.99 1.37 -17.52
N GLY A 36 -20.05 0.45 -17.75
CA GLY A 36 -20.26 -0.62 -18.70
C GLY A 36 -19.03 -1.51 -18.88
N VAL A 37 -19.19 -2.55 -19.68
CA VAL A 37 -18.11 -3.42 -20.14
C VAL A 37 -17.88 -3.13 -21.61
N SER A 38 -16.62 -2.84 -21.97
CA SER A 38 -16.22 -2.79 -23.37
C SER A 38 -15.49 -4.07 -23.72
N SER A 39 -15.98 -4.78 -24.74
CA SER A 39 -15.32 -5.96 -25.29
C SER A 39 -15.23 -5.80 -26.81
N SER A 40 -14.10 -5.33 -27.31
CA SER A 40 -13.84 -5.28 -28.75
C SER A 40 -13.06 -6.53 -29.21
N LYS A 41 -13.36 -7.01 -30.42
CA LYS A 41 -12.55 -8.02 -31.12
C LYS A 41 -11.35 -7.42 -31.86
N GLU A 42 -11.37 -6.10 -32.08
CA GLU A 42 -10.39 -5.34 -32.85
C GLU A 42 -10.08 -4.05 -32.10
N GLY A 43 -8.91 -3.96 -31.46
CA GLY A 43 -8.37 -2.77 -30.81
C GLY A 43 -9.06 -2.35 -29.50
N ASP A 44 -8.29 -2.19 -28.42
CA ASP A 44 -8.80 -1.62 -27.17
C ASP A 44 -9.19 -0.16 -27.41
N SER A 45 -10.50 0.16 -27.37
CA SER A 45 -10.97 1.55 -27.41
C SER A 45 -10.39 2.33 -26.22
N PRO A 46 -10.05 3.63 -26.38
CA PRO A 46 -9.63 4.50 -25.28
C PRO A 46 -10.55 4.44 -24.06
N ILE A 47 -11.88 4.35 -24.30
CA ILE A 47 -12.89 4.19 -23.25
C ILE A 47 -12.72 2.85 -22.52
N ALA A 48 -12.41 1.76 -23.24
CA ALA A 48 -12.16 0.46 -22.63
C ALA A 48 -10.94 0.50 -21.68
N LYS A 49 -9.84 1.10 -22.14
CA LYS A 49 -8.62 1.25 -21.33
C LYS A 49 -8.87 2.11 -20.09
N LEU A 50 -9.60 3.23 -20.24
CA LEU A 50 -10.01 4.08 -19.11
C LEU A 50 -10.85 3.32 -18.08
N LEU A 51 -11.79 2.47 -18.51
CA LEU A 51 -12.62 1.66 -17.60
C LEU A 51 -11.79 0.62 -16.83
N GLN A 52 -10.71 0.07 -17.43
CA GLN A 52 -9.78 -0.80 -16.71
C GLN A 52 -9.03 -0.05 -15.60
N TYR A 53 -8.53 1.15 -15.90
CA TYR A 53 -7.89 2.00 -14.88
C TYR A 53 -8.85 2.43 -13.80
N LYS A 54 -10.09 2.80 -14.16
CA LYS A 54 -11.14 3.13 -13.19
C LYS A 54 -11.39 1.97 -12.22
N THR A 55 -11.43 0.74 -12.73
CA THR A 55 -11.64 -0.46 -11.90
C THR A 55 -10.55 -0.64 -10.84
N ILE A 56 -9.27 -0.49 -11.23
CA ILE A 56 -8.15 -0.54 -10.28
C ILE A 56 -8.22 0.65 -9.32
N TYR A 57 -8.55 1.84 -9.82
CA TYR A 57 -8.62 3.05 -9.01
C TYR A 57 -9.74 3.03 -7.96
N ASP A 58 -10.93 2.55 -8.30
CA ASP A 58 -12.03 2.35 -7.36
C ASP A 58 -11.63 1.36 -6.26
N THR A 59 -10.89 0.31 -6.62
CA THR A 59 -10.32 -0.66 -5.65
C THR A 59 -9.30 0.01 -4.73
N LEU A 60 -8.42 0.86 -5.28
CA LEU A 60 -7.46 1.64 -4.49
C LEU A 60 -8.15 2.61 -3.52
N ILE A 61 -9.24 3.27 -3.92
CA ILE A 61 -10.03 4.14 -3.01
C ILE A 61 -10.64 3.32 -1.88
N ASP A 62 -11.27 2.18 -2.18
CA ASP A 62 -11.86 1.31 -1.16
C ASP A 62 -10.80 0.80 -0.16
N ILE A 63 -9.66 0.33 -0.67
CA ILE A 63 -8.53 -0.10 0.14
C ILE A 63 -7.99 1.08 0.98
N ASN A 64 -7.83 2.27 0.38
CA ASN A 64 -7.33 3.46 1.06
C ASN A 64 -8.18 3.84 2.27
N ARG A 65 -9.51 3.91 2.09
CA ARG A 65 -10.46 4.23 3.19
C ARG A 65 -10.31 3.25 4.35
N LYS A 66 -10.17 1.95 4.04
CA LYS A 66 -10.00 0.89 5.05
C LYS A 66 -8.63 0.96 5.74
N ILE A 67 -7.58 1.28 5.00
CA ILE A 67 -6.24 1.51 5.56
C ILE A 67 -6.28 2.69 6.53
N HIS A 68 -6.85 3.84 6.12
CA HIS A 68 -6.99 5.02 6.97
C HIS A 68 -7.73 4.72 8.27
N TYR A 69 -8.88 4.08 8.18
CA TYR A 69 -9.65 3.69 9.36
C TYR A 69 -8.85 2.77 10.29
N SER A 70 -8.17 1.79 9.71
CA SER A 70 -7.34 0.86 10.47
C SER A 70 -6.17 1.57 11.15
N PHE A 71 -5.47 2.47 10.47
CA PHE A 71 -4.39 3.23 11.09
C PHE A 71 -4.87 4.19 12.17
N GLN A 72 -6.01 4.88 11.99
CA GLN A 72 -6.58 5.73 13.03
C GLN A 72 -6.86 4.93 14.32
N LYS A 73 -7.47 3.76 14.18
CA LYS A 73 -7.72 2.86 15.32
C LYS A 73 -6.43 2.26 15.89
N ALA A 74 -5.49 1.87 15.05
CA ALA A 74 -4.20 1.37 15.52
C ALA A 74 -3.43 2.44 16.29
N ILE A 75 -3.46 3.72 15.86
CA ILE A 75 -2.86 4.86 16.59
C ILE A 75 -3.55 5.02 17.95
N GLU A 76 -4.89 5.07 17.98
CA GLU A 76 -5.69 5.21 19.20
C GLU A 76 -5.30 4.17 20.27
N TYR A 77 -5.26 2.89 19.91
CA TYR A 77 -4.93 1.83 20.85
C TYR A 77 -3.44 1.75 21.16
N SER A 78 -2.56 1.89 20.15
CA SER A 78 -1.10 1.79 20.32
C SER A 78 -0.55 2.82 21.29
N TYR A 79 -1.12 4.03 21.28
CA TYR A 79 -0.70 5.14 22.14
C TYR A 79 -1.62 5.36 23.35
N SER A 80 -2.50 4.40 23.67
CA SER A 80 -3.29 4.45 24.91
C SER A 80 -2.38 4.34 26.15
N ASP A 81 -2.75 5.05 27.22
CA ASP A 81 -1.99 5.00 28.48
C ASP A 81 -1.84 3.56 29.00
N ASN A 82 -2.86 2.73 28.85
CA ASN A 82 -2.81 1.34 29.29
C ASN A 82 -1.71 0.56 28.55
N LEU A 83 -1.71 0.62 27.22
CA LEU A 83 -0.73 -0.13 26.43
C LEU A 83 0.69 0.41 26.64
N GLN A 84 0.86 1.74 26.64
CA GLN A 84 2.17 2.37 26.83
C GLN A 84 2.83 1.98 28.16
N ASN A 85 2.04 1.84 29.23
CA ASN A 85 2.56 1.56 30.56
C ASN A 85 2.69 0.06 30.86
N ASN A 86 1.91 -0.80 30.18
CA ASN A 86 1.79 -2.21 30.55
C ASN A 86 2.27 -3.20 29.47
N PHE A 87 2.74 -2.73 28.32
CA PHE A 87 3.25 -3.62 27.27
C PHE A 87 4.41 -4.49 27.78
N ASN A 88 4.29 -5.80 27.55
CA ASN A 88 5.31 -6.77 27.95
C ASN A 88 5.75 -7.60 26.75
N ILE A 89 7.01 -7.44 26.33
CA ILE A 89 7.61 -8.10 25.17
C ILE A 89 7.59 -9.62 25.26
N ILE A 90 7.63 -10.21 26.46
CA ILE A 90 7.79 -11.67 26.63
C ILE A 90 6.44 -12.34 26.89
N SER A 91 5.53 -11.67 27.60
CA SER A 91 4.22 -12.22 27.97
C SER A 91 3.29 -12.33 26.76
N ASN A 92 2.61 -13.48 26.63
CA ASN A 92 1.51 -13.66 25.69
C ASN A 92 0.14 -13.33 26.31
N ALA A 93 0.08 -12.99 27.61
CA ALA A 93 -1.10 -12.36 28.16
C ALA A 93 -1.12 -10.90 27.69
N ILE A 94 -2.07 -10.58 26.80
CA ILE A 94 -2.22 -9.28 26.17
C ILE A 94 -3.48 -8.59 26.68
N SER A 95 -3.46 -7.25 26.77
CA SER A 95 -4.67 -6.47 27.08
C SER A 95 -5.61 -6.39 25.87
N GLU A 96 -6.83 -5.92 26.08
CA GLU A 96 -7.77 -5.68 24.98
C GLU A 96 -7.23 -4.62 24.02
N GLU A 97 -6.60 -3.56 24.53
CA GLU A 97 -5.98 -2.51 23.74
C GLU A 97 -4.78 -3.02 22.95
N GLU A 98 -3.96 -3.91 23.52
CA GLU A 98 -2.88 -4.56 22.77
C GLU A 98 -3.44 -5.41 21.63
N MET A 99 -4.47 -6.21 21.90
CA MET A 99 -5.15 -7.03 20.90
C MET A 99 -5.74 -6.16 19.77
N LEU A 100 -6.45 -5.09 20.12
CA LEU A 100 -7.06 -4.18 19.14
C LEU A 100 -6.00 -3.41 18.35
N ALA A 101 -4.92 -2.96 18.98
CA ALA A 101 -3.80 -2.32 18.30
C ALA A 101 -3.22 -3.22 17.20
N PHE A 102 -2.92 -4.47 17.54
CA PHE A 102 -2.43 -5.44 16.55
C PHE A 102 -3.48 -5.81 15.51
N TYR A 103 -4.74 -6.01 15.89
CA TYR A 103 -5.83 -6.33 14.97
C TYR A 103 -5.95 -5.28 13.85
N TYR A 104 -6.00 -4.00 14.21
CA TYR A 104 -6.10 -2.93 13.22
C TYR A 104 -4.80 -2.75 12.43
N LEU A 105 -3.65 -2.92 13.07
CA LEU A 105 -2.35 -2.84 12.41
C LEU A 105 -2.14 -3.95 11.36
N GLU A 106 -2.49 -5.20 11.68
CA GLU A 106 -2.44 -6.33 10.75
C GLU A 106 -3.37 -6.09 9.55
N ASN A 107 -4.57 -5.56 9.80
CA ASN A 107 -5.51 -5.17 8.76
C ASN A 107 -4.95 -4.09 7.82
N ALA A 108 -4.29 -3.07 8.37
CA ALA A 108 -3.65 -2.02 7.58
C ALA A 108 -2.44 -2.56 6.79
N MET A 109 -1.62 -3.41 7.43
CA MET A 109 -0.44 -4.04 6.84
C MET A 109 -0.80 -4.91 5.64
N PHE A 110 -1.83 -5.76 5.77
CA PHE A 110 -2.28 -6.62 4.67
C PHE A 110 -2.71 -5.80 3.45
N ARG A 111 -3.51 -4.76 3.70
CA ARG A 111 -4.03 -3.86 2.65
C ARG A 111 -2.93 -3.00 2.03
N THR A 112 -1.93 -2.59 2.81
CA THR A 112 -0.73 -1.91 2.31
C THR A 112 0.05 -2.83 1.35
N SER A 113 0.22 -4.11 1.70
CA SER A 113 0.79 -5.09 0.77
C SER A 113 -0.05 -5.24 -0.51
N SER A 114 -1.39 -5.21 -0.41
CA SER A 114 -2.25 -5.24 -1.60
C SER A 114 -2.07 -4.00 -2.48
N SER A 115 -1.82 -2.83 -1.90
CA SER A 115 -1.56 -1.60 -2.66
C SER A 115 -0.29 -1.69 -3.52
N TRP A 116 0.74 -2.39 -3.05
CA TRP A 116 1.95 -2.65 -3.85
C TRP A 116 1.64 -3.52 -5.08
N ASP A 117 0.81 -4.56 -4.93
CA ASP A 117 0.38 -5.36 -6.08
C ASP A 117 -0.55 -4.56 -7.02
N MET A 118 -1.38 -3.65 -6.50
CA MET A 118 -2.18 -2.73 -7.33
C MET A 118 -1.30 -1.74 -8.11
N LEU A 119 -0.23 -1.23 -7.50
CA LEU A 119 0.78 -0.44 -8.21
C LEU A 119 1.35 -1.24 -9.39
N ALA A 120 1.70 -2.51 -9.15
CA ALA A 120 2.20 -3.39 -10.20
C ALA A 120 1.16 -3.66 -11.31
N GLN A 121 -0.14 -3.73 -10.97
CA GLN A 121 -1.22 -3.83 -11.96
C GLN A 121 -1.33 -2.58 -12.84
N LEU A 122 -1.18 -1.39 -12.25
CA LEU A 122 -1.16 -0.14 -13.02
C LEU A 122 -0.02 -0.13 -14.04
N TYR A 123 1.20 -0.50 -13.64
CA TYR A 123 2.34 -0.60 -14.56
C TYR A 123 2.12 -1.67 -15.62
N ARG A 124 1.54 -2.82 -15.25
CA ARG A 124 1.19 -3.86 -16.21
C ARG A 124 0.27 -3.34 -17.31
N LEU A 125 -0.79 -2.60 -16.95
CA LEU A 125 -1.73 -2.04 -17.92
C LEU A 125 -1.12 -0.89 -18.72
N TYR A 126 -0.35 -0.03 -18.07
CA TYR A 126 0.22 1.16 -18.72
C TYR A 126 1.30 0.82 -19.74
N PHE A 127 2.13 -0.18 -19.44
CA PHE A 127 3.23 -0.62 -20.32
C PHE A 127 2.91 -1.90 -21.11
N ASP A 128 1.65 -2.34 -21.14
CA ASP A 128 1.19 -3.56 -21.84
C ASP A 128 2.03 -4.80 -21.52
N ILE A 129 2.37 -4.99 -20.24
CA ILE A 129 3.23 -6.10 -19.80
C ILE A 129 2.43 -7.42 -19.92
N ASN A 130 2.90 -8.34 -20.76
CA ASN A 130 2.22 -9.61 -21.05
C ASN A 130 2.35 -10.65 -19.91
N ILE A 131 1.64 -10.40 -18.81
CA ILE A 131 1.46 -11.32 -17.68
C ILE A 131 -0.04 -11.44 -17.40
N PRO A 132 -0.57 -12.61 -17.01
CA PRO A 132 -1.94 -12.72 -16.52
C PRO A 132 -2.18 -11.85 -15.28
N ALA A 133 -3.35 -11.20 -15.19
CA ALA A 133 -3.68 -10.28 -14.09
C ALA A 133 -3.60 -10.98 -12.71
N ASP A 134 -3.92 -12.27 -12.62
CA ASP A 134 -3.84 -13.08 -11.39
C ASP A 134 -2.41 -13.46 -10.98
N LYS A 135 -1.40 -13.15 -11.80
CA LYS A 135 0.02 -13.51 -11.58
C LYS A 135 0.93 -12.30 -11.46
N VAL A 136 0.35 -11.12 -11.22
CA VAL A 136 1.10 -9.88 -11.02
C VAL A 136 1.59 -9.82 -9.58
N TYR A 137 2.89 -9.68 -9.45
CA TYR A 137 3.56 -9.52 -8.15
C TYR A 137 4.52 -8.34 -8.27
N TYR A 138 4.40 -7.35 -7.39
CA TYR A 138 5.23 -6.14 -7.45
C TYR A 138 6.73 -6.45 -7.45
N LYS A 139 7.17 -7.44 -6.65
CA LYS A 139 8.57 -7.89 -6.59
C LYS A 139 9.10 -8.43 -7.91
N LYS A 140 8.24 -8.87 -8.82
CA LYS A 140 8.65 -9.31 -10.16
C LYS A 140 8.67 -8.14 -11.12
N ILE A 141 7.61 -7.33 -11.13
CA ILE A 141 7.45 -6.19 -12.06
C ILE A 141 8.58 -5.17 -11.90
N PHE A 142 8.91 -4.81 -10.66
CA PHE A 142 9.90 -3.76 -10.40
C PHE A 142 11.34 -4.27 -10.31
N ASN A 143 11.59 -5.57 -10.40
CA ASN A 143 12.94 -6.12 -10.30
C ASN A 143 13.73 -5.86 -11.61
N PRO A 144 14.83 -5.08 -11.59
CA PRO A 144 15.62 -4.77 -12.78
C PRO A 144 16.31 -5.98 -13.42
N GLN A 145 16.40 -7.11 -12.71
CA GLN A 145 16.93 -8.38 -13.23
C GLN A 145 15.87 -9.19 -13.99
N LYS A 146 14.64 -8.69 -14.10
CA LYS A 146 13.54 -9.33 -14.82
C LYS A 146 13.15 -8.48 -16.03
N ASP A 147 12.74 -9.15 -17.10
CA ASP A 147 12.38 -8.52 -18.38
C ASP A 147 10.98 -7.87 -18.38
N PHE A 148 10.54 -7.32 -17.25
CA PHE A 148 9.23 -6.67 -17.10
C PHE A 148 9.30 -5.14 -17.07
N CYS A 149 10.49 -4.56 -16.88
CA CYS A 149 10.67 -3.13 -16.67
C CYS A 149 10.85 -2.29 -17.95
N LYS A 150 10.61 -2.88 -19.12
CA LYS A 150 10.80 -2.21 -20.41
C LYS A 150 9.92 -0.96 -20.50
N GLY A 151 10.52 0.20 -20.72
CA GLY A 151 9.82 1.49 -20.84
C GLY A 151 9.68 2.27 -19.52
N PHE A 152 10.08 1.69 -18.39
CA PHE A 152 10.08 2.35 -17.08
C PHE A 152 11.28 1.94 -16.21
N GLU A 153 12.41 1.60 -16.84
CA GLU A 153 13.58 1.00 -16.18
C GLU A 153 14.10 1.86 -15.03
N ASP A 154 14.16 3.18 -15.20
CA ASP A 154 14.62 4.12 -14.17
C ASP A 154 13.67 4.12 -12.97
N LYS A 155 12.36 4.13 -13.22
CA LYS A 155 11.35 4.09 -12.17
C LYS A 155 11.31 2.73 -11.46
N ALA A 156 11.49 1.63 -12.20
CA ALA A 156 11.63 0.30 -11.64
C ALA A 156 12.84 0.22 -10.69
N ARG A 157 13.99 0.78 -11.08
CA ARG A 157 15.18 0.84 -10.20
C ARG A 157 14.92 1.65 -8.93
N ILE A 158 14.22 2.78 -9.01
CA ILE A 158 13.85 3.60 -7.83
C ILE A 158 12.95 2.82 -6.88
N ILE A 159 11.88 2.21 -7.41
CA ILE A 159 10.93 1.43 -6.60
C ILE A 159 11.62 0.20 -5.99
N TYR A 160 12.45 -0.49 -6.77
CA TYR A 160 13.20 -1.66 -6.30
C TYR A 160 14.21 -1.31 -5.21
N ALA A 161 14.92 -0.18 -5.34
CA ALA A 161 15.84 0.29 -4.32
C ALA A 161 15.15 0.56 -2.98
N TYR A 162 13.90 1.05 -3.00
CA TYR A 162 13.09 1.21 -1.80
C TYR A 162 12.62 -0.13 -1.22
N ILE A 163 12.19 -1.08 -2.07
CA ILE A 163 11.74 -2.42 -1.64
C ILE A 163 12.87 -3.19 -0.94
N GLU A 164 14.09 -3.07 -1.45
CA GLU A 164 15.30 -3.72 -0.93
C GLU A 164 16.12 -2.82 0.01
N GLU A 165 15.54 -1.70 0.47
CA GLU A 165 16.24 -0.74 1.30
C GLU A 165 16.71 -1.40 2.61
N VAL A 166 17.96 -1.09 2.99
CA VAL A 166 18.56 -1.59 4.22
C VAL A 166 17.92 -0.90 5.42
N ASP A 167 17.69 -1.67 6.48
CA ASP A 167 17.08 -1.18 7.71
C ASP A 167 17.97 -0.15 8.42
N ASP A 168 17.40 1.03 8.69
CA ASP A 168 18.04 2.10 9.45
C ASP A 168 16.95 2.99 10.07
N THR A 169 16.83 2.93 11.40
CA THR A 169 15.91 3.76 12.20
C THR A 169 16.59 4.89 12.94
N GLU A 170 17.92 4.98 12.83
CA GLU A 170 18.74 6.03 13.46
C GLU A 170 18.97 7.21 12.51
N CYS A 171 18.07 7.38 11.53
CA CYS A 171 18.12 8.44 10.54
C CYS A 171 17.13 9.57 10.85
N ASP A 172 17.42 10.76 10.32
CA ASP A 172 16.50 11.89 10.35
C ASP A 172 15.33 11.67 9.38
N GLY A 173 14.10 11.90 9.87
CA GLY A 173 12.88 11.81 9.06
C GLY A 173 12.27 10.40 9.04
N MET A 174 11.85 9.96 7.85
CA MET A 174 11.25 8.65 7.63
C MET A 174 12.30 7.55 7.84
N TRP A 175 11.91 6.46 8.52
CA TRP A 175 12.81 5.32 8.70
C TRP A 175 13.07 4.60 7.37
N LYS A 176 14.19 3.89 7.31
CA LYS A 176 14.59 3.11 6.13
C LYS A 176 14.30 1.64 6.33
N GLY A 177 14.15 0.92 5.21
CA GLY A 177 13.88 -0.51 5.20
C GLY A 177 12.46 -0.87 5.66
N ASN A 178 11.55 0.11 5.68
CA ASN A 178 10.16 -0.06 6.11
C ASN A 178 9.45 -1.17 5.33
N HIS A 179 9.59 -1.18 4.00
CA HIS A 179 9.00 -2.22 3.17
C HIS A 179 9.49 -3.61 3.54
N SER A 180 10.81 -3.78 3.67
CA SER A 180 11.44 -5.06 4.01
C SER A 180 10.95 -5.56 5.38
N PHE A 181 10.90 -4.67 6.38
CA PHE A 181 10.37 -4.97 7.71
C PHE A 181 8.90 -5.43 7.67
N VAL A 182 8.04 -4.63 7.05
CA VAL A 182 6.58 -4.88 6.98
C VAL A 182 6.29 -6.17 6.20
N ASN A 183 6.95 -6.37 5.07
CA ASN A 183 6.85 -7.59 4.29
C ASN A 183 7.39 -8.82 5.07
N GLY A 184 8.46 -8.66 5.84
CA GLY A 184 8.99 -9.68 6.74
C GLY A 184 7.96 -10.13 7.79
N MET A 185 7.34 -9.18 8.48
CA MET A 185 6.26 -9.41 9.45
C MET A 185 5.09 -10.16 8.80
N ARG A 186 4.60 -9.67 7.65
CA ARG A 186 3.50 -10.31 6.92
C ARG A 186 3.84 -11.74 6.50
N ASN A 187 5.02 -11.97 5.92
CA ASN A 187 5.43 -13.31 5.51
C ASN A 187 5.56 -14.28 6.69
N LYS A 188 6.03 -13.79 7.85
CA LYS A 188 6.08 -14.58 9.07
C LYS A 188 4.67 -15.00 9.53
N MET A 189 3.71 -14.07 9.56
CA MET A 189 2.30 -14.36 9.86
C MET A 189 1.69 -15.42 8.94
N THR A 190 1.99 -15.36 7.65
CA THR A 190 1.41 -16.28 6.66
C THR A 190 2.04 -17.68 6.69
N HIS A 191 3.34 -17.79 7.02
CA HIS A 191 4.09 -19.03 6.79
C HIS A 191 4.68 -19.68 8.04
N ARG A 192 4.68 -19.01 9.20
CA ARG A 192 5.26 -19.54 10.44
C ARG A 192 4.31 -19.34 11.62
N ASN A 193 4.40 -18.20 12.27
CA ASN A 193 3.73 -17.84 13.51
C ASN A 193 3.40 -16.34 13.48
N SER A 194 2.47 -15.91 14.35
CA SER A 194 2.23 -14.48 14.51
C SER A 194 3.47 -13.81 15.11
N PRO A 195 4.03 -12.76 14.49
CA PRO A 195 5.13 -11.99 15.04
C PRO A 195 4.68 -11.18 16.27
N ASN A 196 3.36 -11.11 16.53
CA ASN A 196 2.77 -10.47 17.70
C ASN A 196 2.67 -11.43 18.91
N VAL A 197 3.11 -12.68 18.75
CA VAL A 197 3.20 -13.68 19.82
C VAL A 197 4.66 -13.99 20.11
N SER A 198 5.04 -13.91 21.38
CA SER A 198 6.41 -14.26 21.81
C SER A 198 6.52 -15.76 21.96
N VAL A 199 7.47 -16.35 21.23
CA VAL A 199 7.74 -17.79 21.24
C VAL A 199 9.24 -18.05 21.37
N ALA A 200 9.58 -19.10 22.10
CA ALA A 200 10.94 -19.62 22.17
C ALA A 200 10.84 -21.15 22.13
N SER A 201 10.99 -21.72 20.94
CA SER A 201 10.99 -23.16 20.71
C SER A 201 11.97 -23.55 19.60
N ASP A 202 12.10 -24.85 19.37
CA ASP A 202 12.83 -25.42 18.25
C ASP A 202 12.21 -25.08 16.88
N PHE A 203 10.94 -24.66 16.86
CA PHE A 203 10.26 -24.19 15.65
C PHE A 203 10.63 -22.75 15.29
N ASP A 204 10.68 -21.84 16.26
CA ASP A 204 11.04 -20.43 16.06
C ASP A 204 11.43 -19.73 17.37
N MET A 205 12.24 -18.66 17.25
CA MET A 205 12.53 -17.73 18.34
C MET A 205 12.03 -16.34 17.93
N ASN A 206 11.01 -15.84 18.62
CA ASN A 206 10.35 -14.56 18.34
C ASN A 206 10.02 -13.80 19.62
N PHE A 207 10.31 -12.50 19.63
CA PHE A 207 9.75 -11.58 20.61
C PHE A 207 8.89 -10.56 19.90
N LYS A 208 7.69 -10.31 20.41
CA LYS A 208 6.80 -9.30 19.83
C LYS A 208 7.35 -7.89 20.00
N SER A 209 7.17 -7.06 18.98
CA SER A 209 7.53 -5.64 19.01
C SER A 209 6.39 -4.80 19.55
N HIS A 210 6.70 -3.65 20.16
CA HIS A 210 5.66 -2.72 20.59
C HIS A 210 4.83 -2.25 19.37
N PRO A 211 3.48 -2.22 19.44
CA PRO A 211 2.62 -1.82 18.32
C PRO A 211 3.01 -0.49 17.65
N CYS A 212 3.38 0.54 18.43
CA CYS A 212 3.88 1.83 17.90
C CYS A 212 5.02 1.70 16.88
N PHE A 213 5.96 0.78 17.11
CA PHE A 213 7.11 0.59 16.22
C PHE A 213 6.66 0.02 14.87
N VAL A 214 5.83 -1.02 14.92
CA VAL A 214 5.28 -1.66 13.72
C VAL A 214 4.34 -0.70 12.98
N LEU A 215 3.55 0.08 13.72
CA LEU A 215 2.62 1.07 13.22
C LEU A 215 3.32 2.15 12.40
N LYS A 216 4.39 2.76 12.94
CA LYS A 216 5.15 3.78 12.23
C LYS A 216 5.69 3.26 10.91
N ARG A 217 6.37 2.11 10.94
CA ARG A 217 6.92 1.47 9.73
C ARG A 217 5.86 1.16 8.69
N THR A 218 4.68 0.70 9.12
CA THR A 218 3.58 0.36 8.22
C THR A 218 2.94 1.61 7.60
N ILE A 219 2.77 2.69 8.38
CA ILE A 219 2.28 3.98 7.85
C ILE A 219 3.26 4.56 6.82
N GLU A 220 4.55 4.55 7.13
CA GLU A 220 5.58 5.07 6.22
C GLU A 220 5.67 4.25 4.93
N ASP A 221 5.58 2.92 5.00
CA ASP A 221 5.51 2.08 3.79
C ASP A 221 4.27 2.34 2.94
N TYR A 222 3.13 2.51 3.60
CA TYR A 222 1.88 2.89 2.96
C TYR A 222 1.98 4.22 2.20
N VAL A 223 2.56 5.26 2.81
CA VAL A 223 2.69 6.56 2.14
C VAL A 223 3.58 6.45 0.89
N VAL A 224 4.64 5.65 0.95
CA VAL A 224 5.52 5.44 -0.22
C VAL A 224 4.81 4.68 -1.33
N SER A 225 4.07 3.61 -1.02
CA SER A 225 3.33 2.86 -2.05
C SER A 225 2.29 3.75 -2.73
N PHE A 226 1.56 4.54 -1.94
CA PHE A 226 0.54 5.47 -2.41
C PHE A 226 1.12 6.67 -3.18
N LYS A 227 2.34 7.12 -2.85
CA LYS A 227 3.09 8.09 -3.66
C LYS A 227 3.34 7.54 -5.08
N TYR A 228 3.89 6.34 -5.20
CA TYR A 228 4.17 5.74 -6.51
C TYR A 228 2.89 5.46 -7.32
N ILE A 229 1.80 5.08 -6.64
CA ILE A 229 0.48 4.95 -7.26
C ILE A 229 0.02 6.30 -7.83
N SER A 230 0.11 7.38 -7.04
CA SER A 230 -0.30 8.71 -7.48
C SER A 230 0.49 9.18 -8.71
N GLU A 231 1.80 8.92 -8.73
CA GLU A 231 2.68 9.24 -9.86
C GLU A 231 2.21 8.58 -11.15
N ILE A 232 2.04 7.24 -11.18
CA ILE A 232 1.61 6.56 -12.41
C ILE A 232 0.18 6.92 -12.82
N LEU A 233 -0.71 7.21 -11.86
CA LEU A 233 -2.07 7.65 -12.17
C LEU A 233 -2.11 9.03 -12.83
N ASN A 234 -1.13 9.92 -12.56
CA ASN A 234 -1.01 11.20 -13.28
C ASN A 234 -0.68 10.96 -14.75
N ASP A 235 0.22 10.02 -15.04
CA ASP A 235 0.62 9.67 -16.41
C ASP A 235 -0.55 9.01 -17.16
N VAL A 236 -1.24 8.06 -16.50
CA VAL A 236 -2.47 7.42 -17.01
C VAL A 236 -3.53 8.46 -17.38
N GLU A 237 -3.80 9.41 -16.49
CA GLU A 237 -4.82 10.43 -16.71
C GLU A 237 -4.47 11.36 -17.87
N ALA A 238 -3.20 11.73 -18.00
CA ALA A 238 -2.72 12.54 -19.13
C ALA A 238 -2.87 11.79 -20.46
N GLU A 239 -2.53 10.50 -20.50
CA GLU A 239 -2.69 9.63 -21.67
C GLU A 239 -4.16 9.46 -22.06
N CYS A 240 -5.03 9.07 -21.11
CA CYS A 240 -6.45 8.88 -21.40
C CYS A 240 -7.12 10.16 -21.92
N LYS A 241 -6.76 11.33 -21.38
CA LYS A 241 -7.28 12.62 -21.87
C LYS A 241 -6.87 12.88 -23.31
N LYS A 242 -5.63 12.57 -23.67
CA LYS A 242 -5.12 12.73 -25.04
C LYS A 242 -5.87 11.80 -26.00
N ASP A 243 -5.98 10.52 -25.66
CA ASP A 243 -6.59 9.51 -26.53
C ASP A 243 -8.08 9.78 -26.78
N ILE A 244 -8.82 10.22 -25.76
CA ILE A 244 -10.24 10.59 -25.90
C ILE A 244 -10.43 11.82 -26.80
N VAL A 245 -9.56 12.82 -26.70
CA VAL A 245 -9.62 14.01 -27.57
C VAL A 245 -9.33 13.61 -29.03
N GLU A 246 -8.36 12.74 -29.27
CA GLU A 246 -8.04 12.24 -30.61
C GLU A 246 -9.19 11.41 -31.22
N GLU A 247 -9.90 10.60 -30.43
CA GLU A 247 -11.06 9.80 -30.89
C GLU A 247 -12.28 10.67 -31.24
N LEU A 248 -12.41 11.85 -30.62
CA LEU A 248 -13.54 12.78 -30.82
C LEU A 248 -13.28 13.87 -31.86
N SER A 249 -12.06 13.98 -32.40
CA SER A 249 -11.64 14.98 -33.39
C SER A 249 -11.76 14.48 -34.83
#